data_AF-A0A0F9VD39-F1
#
_entry.id   AF-A0A0F9VD39-F1
#
_cell.length_a   1.000
_cell.length_b   1.000
_cell.length_c   1.000
_cell.angle_alpha   90.00
_cell.angle_beta   90.00
_cell.angle_gamma   90.00
#
_symmetry.space_group_name_H-M   'P 1'
#
loop_
_entity.id
_entity.type
_entity.pdbx_description
1 polymer ?
#
loop_
_entity_poly.entity_id
_entity_poly.type
_entity_poly.pdbx_seq_one_letter_code
_entity_poly.pdbx_strand_id
1 'polypeptide(L)'
;MYSGVRRAGEGFIYPLRPITVDPGDRVPPIPTRAIYCEIMPLLIILAVGLWFVFGDPGKTTANWFWEKSAAPWESVDAFYYPDRTDLTIHQSRVNLDDVDACRIWVRSAAAAQGDVLLMRGDYECGVGKIENVYDLSVYRITVR
;
A
#
# COMPACT_ATOMS: atom_id res chain seq x y z
N MET A 1 -54.56 -30.34 -67.75
CA MET A 1 -53.78 -29.97 -68.96
C MET A 1 -53.63 -28.45 -68.95
N TYR A 2 -52.43 -27.94 -69.28
CA TYR A 2 -51.89 -26.56 -69.11
C TYR A 2 -51.41 -26.23 -67.68
N SER A 3 -50.11 -26.18 -67.33
CA SER A 3 -48.85 -25.71 -67.95
C SER A 3 -48.65 -24.19 -67.98
N GLY A 4 -47.58 -23.75 -67.30
CA GLY A 4 -46.89 -22.46 -67.48
C GLY A 4 -47.40 -21.33 -66.57
N VAL A 5 -46.59 -20.41 -66.02
CA VAL A 5 -45.20 -20.00 -66.25
C VAL A 5 -44.76 -19.20 -65.01
N ARG A 6 -43.60 -19.49 -64.41
CA ARG A 6 -42.96 -18.57 -63.45
C ARG A 6 -42.34 -17.41 -64.23
N ARG A 7 -42.81 -16.17 -64.02
CA ARG A 7 -42.05 -14.98 -64.41
C ARG A 7 -41.15 -14.55 -63.26
N ALA A 8 -39.85 -14.54 -63.55
CA ALA A 8 -38.89 -13.73 -62.84
C ALA A 8 -39.05 -12.27 -63.27
N GLY A 9 -39.00 -11.34 -62.32
CA GLY A 9 -38.87 -9.91 -62.59
C GLY A 9 -40.04 -9.05 -62.13
N GLU A 10 -40.29 -8.98 -60.82
CA GLU A 10 -41.02 -7.86 -60.23
C GLU A 10 -40.30 -7.43 -58.95
N GLY A 11 -39.73 -6.22 -58.98
CA GLY A 11 -39.14 -5.57 -57.83
C GLY A 11 -40.21 -5.36 -56.76
N PHE A 12 -39.98 -5.90 -55.58
CA PHE A 12 -40.88 -5.76 -54.45
C PHE A 12 -40.77 -4.32 -53.92
N ILE A 13 -41.62 -3.43 -54.46
CA ILE A 13 -41.82 -2.09 -53.89
C ILE A 13 -42.60 -2.30 -52.59
N TYR A 14 -41.90 -2.35 -51.46
CA TYR A 14 -42.53 -2.22 -50.16
C TYR A 14 -43.13 -0.81 -50.05
N PRO A 15 -44.43 -0.64 -49.73
CA PRO A 15 -44.94 0.67 -49.41
C PRO A 15 -44.22 1.19 -48.15
N LEU A 16 -43.50 2.31 -48.30
CA LEU A 16 -42.97 3.08 -47.18
C LEU A 16 -44.15 3.46 -46.29
N ARG A 17 -44.25 2.83 -45.10
CA ARG A 17 -45.16 3.32 -44.07
C ARG A 17 -44.63 4.67 -43.60
N PRO A 18 -45.48 5.70 -43.47
CA PRO A 18 -45.07 6.94 -42.83
C PRO A 18 -44.65 6.64 -41.38
N ILE A 19 -43.45 7.07 -41.00
CA ILE A 19 -42.97 7.02 -39.63
C ILE A 19 -43.82 8.01 -38.84
N THR A 20 -44.83 7.52 -38.13
CA THR A 20 -45.51 8.30 -37.09
C THR A 20 -44.58 8.33 -35.89
N VAL A 21 -43.91 9.47 -35.67
CA VAL A 21 -43.20 9.73 -34.42
C VAL A 21 -44.27 9.97 -33.36
N ASP A 22 -44.48 9.01 -32.47
CA ASP A 22 -45.37 9.19 -31.32
C ASP A 22 -44.78 10.27 -30.40
N PRO A 23 -45.53 11.32 -30.02
CA PRO A 23 -45.04 12.41 -29.17
C PRO A 23 -44.87 12.00 -27.69
N GLY A 24 -44.83 10.70 -27.40
CA GLY A 24 -44.79 10.10 -26.07
C GLY A 24 -43.55 9.25 -25.77
N ASP A 25 -42.60 9.16 -26.70
CA ASP A 25 -41.34 8.44 -26.47
C ASP A 25 -40.47 9.19 -25.46
N ARG A 26 -40.68 8.86 -24.18
CA ARG A 26 -39.75 9.19 -23.11
C ARG A 26 -38.43 8.50 -23.43
N VAL A 27 -37.40 9.31 -23.73
CA VAL A 27 -36.00 8.85 -23.84
C VAL A 27 -35.72 7.91 -22.66
N PRO A 28 -35.26 6.67 -22.90
CA PRO A 28 -34.94 5.78 -21.80
C PRO A 28 -33.88 6.46 -20.92
N PRO A 29 -34.03 6.46 -19.58
CA PRO A 29 -32.99 7.00 -18.72
C PRO A 29 -31.69 6.28 -19.04
N ILE A 30 -30.64 7.06 -19.34
CA ILE A 30 -29.28 6.54 -19.53
C ILE A 30 -29.00 5.61 -18.35
N PRO A 31 -28.66 4.32 -18.57
CA PRO A 31 -28.46 3.38 -17.49
C PRO A 31 -27.26 3.85 -16.66
N THR A 32 -27.55 4.48 -15.52
CA THR A 32 -26.58 5.10 -14.61
C THR A 32 -25.53 4.09 -14.14
N ARG A 33 -25.83 2.79 -14.24
CA ARG A 33 -24.93 1.67 -13.90
C ARG A 33 -23.68 1.55 -14.78
N ALA A 34 -23.70 2.02 -16.04
CA ALA A 34 -22.53 1.88 -16.92
C ALA A 34 -21.41 2.88 -16.56
N ILE A 35 -21.76 4.05 -16.04
CA ILE A 35 -20.82 5.14 -15.76
C ILE A 35 -19.97 4.83 -14.51
N TYR A 36 -20.54 4.20 -13.49
CA TYR A 36 -19.80 3.84 -12.28
C TYR A 36 -18.83 2.66 -12.48
N CYS A 37 -19.06 1.78 -13.46
CA CYS A 37 -18.22 0.61 -13.69
C CYS A 37 -16.84 0.96 -14.27
N GLU A 38 -16.75 2.06 -15.04
CA GLU A 38 -15.52 2.54 -15.70
C GLU A 38 -14.81 3.64 -14.89
N ILE A 39 -15.55 4.51 -14.19
CA ILE A 39 -14.97 5.63 -13.45
C ILE A 39 -14.36 5.19 -12.11
N MET A 40 -14.95 4.20 -11.42
CA MET A 40 -14.42 3.71 -10.15
C MET A 40 -12.99 3.17 -10.23
N PRO A 41 -12.60 2.31 -11.18
CA PRO A 41 -11.22 1.85 -11.26
C PRO A 41 -10.24 3.00 -11.57
N LEU A 42 -10.64 3.98 -12.38
CA LEU A 42 -9.82 5.13 -12.75
C LEU A 42 -9.52 6.04 -11.53
N LEU A 43 -10.52 6.28 -10.68
CA LEU A 43 -10.35 7.04 -9.44
C LEU A 43 -9.44 6.32 -8.44
N ILE A 44 -9.52 4.98 -8.35
CA ILE A 44 -8.64 4.19 -7.49
C ILE A 44 -7.19 4.30 -7.97
N ILE A 45 -6.95 4.17 -9.28
CA ILE A 45 -5.61 4.30 -9.85
C ILE A 45 -5.04 5.70 -9.60
N LEU A 46 -5.85 6.75 -9.79
CA LEU A 46 -5.42 8.12 -9.49
C LEU A 46 -5.11 8.31 -8.00
N ALA A 47 -5.93 7.77 -7.10
CA ALA A 47 -5.71 7.86 -5.66
C ALA A 47 -4.42 7.13 -5.23
N VAL A 48 -4.19 5.92 -5.73
CA VAL A 48 -2.96 5.16 -5.47
C VAL A 48 -1.75 5.88 -6.08
N GLY A 49 -1.84 6.33 -7.33
CA GLY A 49 -0.77 7.08 -7.98
C GLY A 49 -0.40 8.35 -7.22
N LEU A 50 -1.39 9.10 -6.75
CA LEU A 50 -1.17 10.31 -5.96
C LEU A 50 -0.55 9.98 -4.59
N TRP A 51 -0.95 8.87 -3.96
CA TRP A 51 -0.33 8.39 -2.73
C TRP A 51 1.15 8.02 -2.93
N PHE A 52 1.53 7.41 -4.05
CA PHE A 52 2.94 7.15 -4.37
C PHE A 52 3.76 8.43 -4.62
N VAL A 53 3.14 9.50 -5.12
CA VAL A 53 3.83 10.77 -5.40
C VAL A 53 4.04 11.61 -4.13
N PHE A 54 3.05 11.64 -3.24
CA PHE A 54 3.08 12.52 -2.06
C PHE A 54 3.38 11.80 -0.74
N GLY A 55 3.36 10.47 -0.71
CA GLY A 55 3.58 9.68 0.49
C GLY A 55 4.76 8.72 0.38
N ASP A 56 5.10 8.09 1.50
CA ASP A 56 6.02 6.96 1.56
C ASP A 56 5.18 5.66 1.67
N PRO A 57 4.93 4.97 0.54
CA PRO A 57 4.12 3.75 0.54
C PRO A 57 4.81 2.64 1.33
N GLY A 58 6.14 2.62 1.39
CA GLY A 58 6.91 1.63 2.15
C GLY A 58 6.67 1.78 3.65
N LYS A 59 6.85 2.99 4.17
CA LYS A 59 6.58 3.32 5.58
C LYS A 59 5.11 3.11 5.94
N THR A 60 4.19 3.48 5.06
CA THR A 60 2.75 3.34 5.32
C THR A 60 2.33 1.87 5.37
N THR A 61 2.81 1.07 4.42
CA THR A 61 2.58 -0.38 4.40
C THR A 61 3.23 -1.05 5.61
N ALA A 62 4.45 -0.63 5.97
CA ALA A 62 5.13 -1.11 7.17
C ALA A 62 4.33 -0.79 8.44
N ASN A 63 3.73 0.40 8.54
CA ASN A 63 2.89 0.77 9.68
C ASN A 63 1.59 -0.05 9.79
N TRP A 64 1.04 -0.53 8.67
CA TRP A 64 -0.19 -1.32 8.68
C TRP A 64 0.04 -2.79 9.03
N PHE A 65 1.12 -3.39 8.53
CA PHE A 65 1.38 -4.82 8.66
C PHE A 65 2.45 -5.16 9.70
N TRP A 66 3.38 -4.24 9.96
CA TRP A 66 4.51 -4.38 10.90
C TRP A 66 4.55 -3.18 11.87
N GLU A 67 3.45 -2.99 12.61
CA GLU A 67 3.31 -1.88 13.56
C GLU A 67 4.35 -1.93 14.69
N LYS A 68 4.71 -3.14 15.14
CA LYS A 68 5.60 -3.39 16.30
C LYS A 68 6.87 -4.16 15.95
N SER A 69 7.13 -4.37 14.67
CA SER A 69 8.21 -5.20 14.16
C SER A 69 8.85 -4.54 12.94
N ALA A 70 10.03 -5.00 12.57
CA ALA A 70 10.66 -4.57 11.32
C ALA A 70 9.95 -5.21 10.13
N ALA A 71 9.70 -4.42 9.09
CA ALA A 71 9.34 -4.98 7.79
C ALA A 71 10.58 -5.61 7.12
N PRO A 72 10.44 -6.57 6.20
CA PRO A 72 11.58 -7.26 5.58
C PRO A 72 12.57 -6.36 4.81
N TRP A 73 12.15 -5.15 4.44
CA TRP A 73 12.96 -4.15 3.76
C TRP A 73 13.51 -3.06 4.70
N GLU A 74 13.17 -3.13 5.98
CA GLU A 74 13.64 -2.20 7.01
C GLU A 74 14.78 -2.84 7.80
N SER A 75 15.79 -2.03 8.13
CA SER A 75 16.84 -2.45 9.07
C SER A 75 16.47 -2.09 10.50
N VAL A 76 17.02 -2.86 11.44
CA VAL A 76 16.99 -2.58 12.87
C VAL A 76 18.38 -2.19 13.36
N ASP A 77 18.47 -1.07 14.06
CA ASP A 77 19.69 -0.64 14.73
C ASP A 77 19.50 -0.84 16.24
N ALA A 78 20.43 -1.53 16.88
CA ALA A 78 20.43 -1.76 18.32
C ALA A 78 21.36 -0.77 19.03
N PHE A 79 20.90 -0.24 20.16
CA PHE A 79 21.65 0.66 21.03
C PHE A 79 21.59 0.12 22.46
N TYR A 80 22.75 -0.09 23.07
CA TYR A 80 22.89 -0.53 24.46
C TYR A 80 23.62 0.55 25.27
N TYR A 81 23.00 0.97 26.37
CA TYR A 81 23.51 1.96 27.30
C TYR A 81 23.90 1.24 28.60
N PRO A 82 25.19 1.15 28.96
CA PRO A 82 25.62 0.44 30.17
C PRO A 82 25.13 1.09 31.47
N ASP A 83 24.91 2.41 31.44
CA ASP A 83 24.37 3.19 32.53
C ASP A 83 23.19 4.02 32.03
N ARG A 84 22.00 3.76 32.58
CA ARG A 84 20.80 4.54 32.25
C ARG A 84 20.84 6.01 32.66
N THR A 85 21.78 6.39 33.52
CA THR A 85 22.00 7.80 33.93
C THR A 85 22.92 8.55 32.96
N ASP A 86 23.71 7.84 32.16
CA ASP A 86 24.63 8.42 31.18
C ASP A 86 24.43 7.78 29.80
N LEU A 87 23.56 8.40 29.00
CA LEU A 87 23.24 7.95 27.64
C LEU A 87 24.33 8.32 26.62
N THR A 88 25.39 9.03 27.00
CA THR A 88 26.48 9.39 26.07
C THR A 88 27.34 8.17 25.75
N ILE A 89 27.48 7.26 26.71
CA ILE A 89 28.22 6.02 26.56
C ILE A 89 27.25 4.96 26.05
N HIS A 90 27.39 4.59 24.79
CA HIS A 90 26.56 3.55 24.18
C HIS A 90 27.37 2.65 23.27
N GLN A 91 26.92 1.40 23.17
CA GLN A 91 27.36 0.46 22.15
C GLN A 91 26.23 0.32 21.14
N SER A 92 26.55 0.39 19.85
CA SER A 92 25.54 0.23 18.81
C SER A 92 25.89 -0.90 17.85
N ARG A 93 24.86 -1.52 17.31
CA ARG A 93 24.97 -2.48 16.21
C ARG A 93 23.90 -2.18 15.18
N VAL A 94 24.35 -1.89 13.97
CA VAL A 94 23.49 -1.52 12.84
C VAL A 94 23.13 -2.72 11.97
N ASN A 95 22.06 -2.58 11.19
CA ASN A 95 21.64 -3.56 10.18
C ASN A 95 21.33 -4.96 10.72
N LEU A 96 20.57 -5.03 11.80
CA LEU A 96 19.95 -6.27 12.28
C LEU A 96 18.66 -6.54 11.51
N ASP A 97 18.34 -7.82 11.35
CA ASP A 97 17.19 -8.27 10.56
C ASP A 97 15.84 -7.97 11.26
N ASP A 98 15.81 -8.06 12.59
CA ASP A 98 14.59 -7.88 13.37
C ASP A 98 14.86 -7.40 14.82
N VAL A 99 13.77 -7.12 15.53
CA VAL A 99 13.80 -6.65 16.92
C VAL A 99 14.29 -7.75 17.89
N ASP A 100 14.08 -9.03 17.57
CA ASP A 100 14.53 -10.11 18.42
C ASP A 100 16.05 -10.29 18.32
N ALA A 101 16.63 -10.14 17.13
CA ALA A 101 18.07 -10.06 16.90
C ALA A 101 18.68 -8.87 17.67
N CYS A 102 18.00 -7.72 17.69
CA CYS A 102 18.39 -6.60 18.55
C CYS A 102 18.41 -6.99 20.04
N ARG A 103 17.33 -7.58 20.56
CA ARG A 103 17.24 -8.00 21.97
C ARG A 103 18.29 -9.04 22.35
N ILE A 104 18.56 -10.00 21.47
CA ILE A 104 19.59 -11.03 21.67
C ILE A 104 20.96 -10.36 21.75
N TRP A 105 21.26 -9.45 20.83
CA TRP A 105 22.53 -8.73 20.84
C TRP A 105 22.69 -7.86 22.09
N VAL A 106 21.66 -7.09 22.45
CA VAL A 106 21.67 -6.27 23.68
C VAL A 106 21.93 -7.14 24.91
N ARG A 107 21.23 -8.28 25.05
CA ARG A 107 21.46 -9.20 26.18
C ARG A 107 22.89 -9.73 26.19
N SER A 108 23.48 -10.00 25.03
CA SER A 108 24.89 -10.42 24.93
C SER A 108 25.86 -9.31 25.35
N ALA A 109 25.59 -8.06 24.95
CA ALA A 109 26.38 -6.90 25.34
C ALA A 109 26.26 -6.60 26.85
N ALA A 110 25.04 -6.70 27.39
CA ALA A 110 24.77 -6.50 28.80
C ALA A 110 25.42 -7.60 29.67
N ALA A 111 25.38 -8.85 29.21
CA ALA A 111 26.08 -9.96 29.87
C ALA A 111 27.61 -9.75 29.91
N ALA A 112 28.20 -9.19 28.85
CA ALA A 112 29.63 -8.86 28.82
C ALA A 112 30.01 -7.77 29.86
N GLN A 113 29.05 -6.95 30.29
CA GLN A 113 29.22 -5.94 31.35
C GLN A 113 28.74 -6.40 32.73
N GLY A 114 28.34 -7.67 32.87
CA GLY A 114 27.84 -8.22 34.14
C GLY A 114 26.41 -7.78 34.50
N ASP A 115 25.65 -7.23 33.56
CA ASP A 115 24.27 -6.78 33.75
C ASP A 115 23.27 -7.60 32.91
N VAL A 116 23.24 -8.91 33.15
CA VAL A 116 22.39 -9.86 32.37
C VAL A 116 20.90 -9.50 32.43
N LEU A 117 20.46 -8.87 33.53
CA LEU A 117 19.07 -8.49 33.74
C LEU A 117 18.73 -7.07 33.25
N LEU A 118 19.69 -6.34 32.67
CA LEU A 118 19.54 -4.92 32.29
C LEU A 118 18.96 -4.08 33.44
N MET A 119 19.48 -4.32 34.65
CA MET A 119 19.06 -3.62 35.85
C MET A 119 19.80 -2.29 36.04
N ARG A 120 20.94 -2.10 35.37
CA ARG A 120 21.76 -0.88 35.48
C ARG A 120 21.75 -0.11 34.16
N GLY A 121 21.83 -0.83 33.05
CA GLY A 121 21.75 -0.29 31.72
C GLY A 121 20.33 -0.04 31.21
N ASP A 122 20.24 0.54 30.03
CA ASP A 122 19.03 0.65 29.21
C ASP A 122 19.37 0.24 27.77
N TYR A 123 18.35 0.04 26.95
CA TYR A 123 18.56 -0.29 25.54
C TYR A 123 17.41 0.20 24.67
N GLU A 124 17.73 0.43 23.40
CA GLU A 124 16.76 0.83 22.40
C GLU A 124 17.02 0.11 21.08
N CYS A 125 15.95 -0.41 20.47
CA CYS A 125 15.96 -0.97 19.14
C CYS A 125 15.24 0.00 18.20
N GLY A 126 15.99 0.71 17.36
CA GLY A 126 15.44 1.59 16.33
C GLY A 126 15.10 0.80 15.08
N VAL A 127 13.84 0.84 14.63
CA VAL A 127 13.37 0.10 13.46
C VAL A 127 13.02 1.06 12.34
N GLY A 128 13.40 0.72 11.11
CA GLY A 128 13.04 1.48 9.91
C GLY A 128 13.69 2.86 9.94
N LYS A 129 15.01 2.88 9.75
CA LYS A 129 15.80 4.11 9.68
C LYS A 129 15.36 4.95 8.48
N ILE A 130 14.78 6.12 8.75
CA ILE A 130 14.20 6.99 7.72
C ILE A 130 15.30 7.85 7.11
N GLU A 131 15.94 8.69 7.93
CA GLU A 131 17.04 9.56 7.50
C GLU A 131 17.97 9.90 8.68
N ASN A 132 19.21 10.27 8.37
CA ASN A 132 20.15 10.87 9.31
C ASN A 132 20.15 12.38 9.08
N VAL A 133 19.57 13.14 10.01
CA VAL A 133 19.56 14.60 9.95
C VAL A 133 20.52 15.12 11.02
N TYR A 134 21.65 15.70 10.62
CA TYR A 134 22.66 16.28 11.51
C TYR A 134 23.04 15.39 12.70
N ASP A 135 23.49 14.17 12.43
CA ASP A 135 23.91 13.17 13.44
C ASP A 135 22.76 12.56 14.28
N LEU A 136 21.51 12.92 13.98
CA LEU A 136 20.31 12.32 14.55
C LEU A 136 19.71 11.29 13.58
N SER A 137 19.77 10.02 13.94
CA SER A 137 19.04 8.95 13.23
C SER A 137 17.56 8.99 13.63
N VAL A 138 16.67 9.21 12.66
CA VAL A 138 15.22 9.16 12.88
C VAL A 138 14.70 7.78 12.49
N TYR A 139 14.05 7.10 13.44
CA TYR A 139 13.45 5.78 13.25
C TYR A 139 11.93 5.87 13.13
N ARG A 140 11.32 4.90 12.44
CA ARG A 140 9.86 4.76 12.36
C ARG A 140 9.25 4.41 13.72
N ILE A 141 9.86 3.44 14.40
CA ILE A 141 9.49 3.02 15.76
C ILE A 141 10.76 2.75 16.57
N THR A 142 10.70 2.97 17.88
CA THR A 142 11.72 2.54 18.84
C THR A 142 11.11 1.54 19.81
N VAL A 143 11.77 0.40 19.98
CA VAL A 143 11.29 -0.70 20.83
C VAL A 143 12.27 -0.92 21.98
N ARG A 144 11.73 -1.19 23.16
CA ARG A 144 12.45 -1.57 24.38
C ARG A 144 12.00 -2.95 24.86
#